data_AF-A7ME18-F1
#
_entry.id   AF-A7ME18-F1
#
_cell.length_a   1.000
_cell.length_b   1.000
_cell.length_c   1.000
_cell.angle_alpha   90.00
_cell.angle_beta   90.00
_cell.angle_gamma   90.00
#
_symmetry.space_group_name_H-M   'P 1'
#
loop_
_entity.id
_entity.type
_entity.pdbx_description
1 polymer ?
#
loop_
_entity_poly.entity_id
_entity_poly.type
_entity_poly.pdbx_seq_one_letter_code
_entity_poly.pdbx_strand_id
1 'polypeptide(L)'
;MSLSGLLLGTMYSIIPENFHNIEGLQKIIVNESSNFTLAISIFFILFFASGLAAASGAPGGLFYPMLTLGGAIGLASGIGVETITGHVPTTYIFAGMGGFVAGCSRTPLTAMFLAFALTKNLLILKPLLITCIASFLTARIFNEHSIYERQITIEEGELI
;
A
#
# COMPACT_ATOMS: atom_id res chain seq x y z
N MET A 1 8.92 -9.42 20.12
CA MET A 1 9.27 -10.29 18.98
C MET A 1 8.58 -11.65 19.03
N SER A 2 8.72 -12.47 20.08
CA SER A 2 8.11 -13.82 20.10
C SER A 2 6.57 -13.82 20.09
N LEU A 3 5.93 -12.93 20.86
CA LEU A 3 4.46 -12.84 20.92
C LEU A 3 3.83 -12.35 19.61
N SER A 4 4.44 -11.34 18.98
CA SER A 4 4.01 -10.79 17.68
C SER A 4 4.19 -11.81 16.55
N GLY A 5 5.27 -12.59 16.55
CA GLY A 5 5.47 -13.69 15.61
C GLY A 5 4.42 -14.80 15.75
N LEU A 6 4.05 -15.16 16.99
CA LEU A 6 3.01 -16.16 17.23
C LEU A 6 1.62 -15.68 16.79
N LEU A 7 1.30 -14.40 17.04
CA LEU A 7 0.07 -13.77 16.56
C LEU A 7 0.02 -13.70 15.02
N LEU A 8 1.12 -13.31 14.37
CA LEU A 8 1.21 -13.28 12.91
C LEU A 8 1.09 -14.68 12.31
N GLY A 9 1.76 -15.68 12.89
CA GLY A 9 1.70 -17.06 12.42
C GLY A 9 0.30 -17.68 12.57
N THR A 10 -0.37 -17.43 13.69
CA THR A 10 -1.76 -17.88 13.90
C THR A 10 -2.74 -17.20 12.94
N MET A 11 -2.58 -15.88 12.71
CA MET A 11 -3.33 -15.16 11.68
C MET A 11 -3.13 -15.76 10.29
N TYR A 12 -1.87 -15.95 9.86
CA TYR A 12 -1.55 -16.51 8.55
C TYR A 12 -2.06 -17.94 8.38
N SER A 13 -2.12 -18.74 9.45
CA SER A 13 -2.65 -20.12 9.38
C SER A 13 -4.16 -20.21 9.10
N ILE A 14 -4.93 -19.16 9.43
CA ILE A 14 -6.39 -19.13 9.24
C ILE A 14 -6.75 -18.56 7.86
N ILE A 15 -5.83 -17.81 7.27
CA ILE A 15 -6.00 -17.11 6.01
C ILE A 15 -5.83 -18.09 4.82
N PRO A 16 -6.68 -18.00 3.78
CA PRO A 16 -6.57 -18.87 2.60
C PRO A 16 -5.23 -18.70 1.87
N GLU A 17 -4.72 -19.79 1.28
CA GLU A 17 -3.37 -19.87 0.69
C GLU A 17 -3.06 -18.77 -0.34
N ASN A 18 -4.09 -18.28 -1.04
CA ASN A 18 -3.97 -17.20 -2.01
C ASN A 18 -3.39 -15.90 -1.42
N PHE A 19 -3.53 -15.69 -0.11
CA PHE A 19 -3.07 -14.49 0.59
C PHE A 19 -1.70 -14.67 1.25
N HIS A 20 -1.12 -15.88 1.24
CA HIS A 20 0.21 -16.10 1.78
C HIS A 20 1.30 -15.45 0.92
N ASN A 21 1.05 -15.33 -0.39
CA ASN A 21 1.99 -14.75 -1.34
C ASN A 21 1.58 -13.32 -1.74
N ILE A 22 2.27 -12.33 -1.16
CA ILE A 22 2.02 -10.91 -1.44
C ILE A 22 2.29 -10.58 -2.93
N GLU A 23 3.25 -11.24 -3.57
CA GLU A 23 3.50 -11.08 -5.02
C GLU A 23 2.36 -11.61 -5.86
N GLY A 24 1.77 -12.74 -5.45
CA GLY A 24 0.55 -13.28 -6.04
C GLY A 24 -0.61 -12.29 -5.94
N LEU A 25 -0.83 -11.73 -4.74
CA LEU A 25 -1.87 -10.72 -4.51
C LEU A 25 -1.67 -9.47 -5.36
N GLN A 26 -0.44 -8.96 -5.45
CA GLN A 26 -0.13 -7.80 -6.27
C GLN A 26 -0.41 -8.06 -7.76
N LYS A 27 -0.07 -9.25 -8.26
CA LYS A 27 -0.41 -9.67 -9.63
C LYS A 27 -1.92 -9.80 -9.85
N ILE A 28 -2.66 -10.33 -8.88
CA ILE A 28 -4.14 -10.44 -8.93
C ILE A 28 -4.79 -9.05 -8.96
N ILE A 29 -4.24 -8.10 -8.22
CA ILE A 29 -4.70 -6.69 -8.24
C ILE A 29 -4.40 -6.06 -9.60
N VAL A 30 -3.20 -6.25 -10.12
CA VAL A 30 -2.76 -5.63 -11.39
C VAL A 30 -3.44 -6.24 -12.63
N ASN A 31 -3.72 -7.54 -12.63
CA ASN A 31 -4.38 -8.24 -13.75
C ASN A 31 -5.92 -8.09 -13.76
N GLU A 32 -6.46 -7.12 -13.02
CA GLU A 32 -7.89 -6.81 -12.90
C GLU A 32 -8.79 -7.99 -12.52
N SER A 33 -8.89 -8.25 -11.21
CA SER A 33 -10.07 -8.89 -10.66
C SER A 33 -11.07 -7.82 -10.23
N SER A 34 -12.19 -7.65 -10.96
CA SER A 34 -13.27 -6.68 -10.63
C SER A 34 -14.04 -7.00 -9.33
N ASN A 35 -13.39 -7.66 -8.37
CA ASN A 35 -13.98 -8.07 -7.11
C ASN A 35 -13.63 -7.04 -6.02
N PHE A 36 -14.53 -6.07 -5.83
CA PHE A 36 -14.43 -5.06 -4.77
C PHE A 36 -14.22 -5.68 -3.38
N THR A 37 -14.94 -6.76 -3.07
CA THR A 37 -14.84 -7.50 -1.80
C THR A 37 -13.45 -8.12 -1.60
N LEU A 38 -12.79 -8.55 -2.67
CA LEU A 38 -11.46 -9.12 -2.59
C LEU A 38 -10.44 -8.00 -2.31
N ALA A 39 -10.55 -6.87 -3.00
CA ALA A 39 -9.68 -5.71 -2.80
C ALA A 39 -9.70 -5.23 -1.34
N ILE A 40 -10.89 -5.06 -0.76
CA ILE A 40 -11.03 -4.58 0.62
C ILE A 40 -10.52 -5.63 1.63
N SER A 41 -10.72 -6.92 1.35
CA SER A 41 -10.19 -8.01 2.18
C SER A 41 -8.67 -8.02 2.22
N ILE A 42 -8.01 -7.91 1.05
CA ILE A 42 -6.54 -7.78 0.97
C ILE A 42 -6.08 -6.60 1.80
N PHE A 43 -6.75 -5.45 1.65
CA PHE A 43 -6.35 -4.23 2.34
C PHE A 43 -6.33 -4.43 3.86
N PHE A 44 -7.44 -4.91 4.45
CA PHE A 44 -7.51 -5.08 5.90
C PHE A 44 -6.52 -6.12 6.41
N ILE A 45 -6.46 -7.29 5.77
CA ILE A 45 -5.56 -8.38 6.19
C ILE A 45 -4.11 -7.90 6.17
N LEU A 46 -3.67 -7.30 5.06
CA LEU A 46 -2.30 -6.86 4.90
C LEU A 46 -1.98 -5.64 5.77
N PHE A 47 -2.95 -4.76 6.05
CA PHE A 47 -2.75 -3.60 6.91
C PHE A 47 -2.45 -4.03 8.34
N PHE A 48 -3.23 -4.96 8.90
CA PHE A 48 -2.99 -5.49 10.24
C PHE A 48 -1.73 -6.36 10.30
N ALA A 49 -1.50 -7.21 9.30
CA ALA A 49 -0.30 -8.05 9.25
C ALA A 49 0.98 -7.20 9.16
N SER A 50 1.01 -6.22 8.26
CA SER A 50 2.17 -5.33 8.08
C SER A 50 2.39 -4.42 9.29
N GLY A 51 1.32 -3.90 9.90
CA GLY A 51 1.40 -3.11 11.13
C GLY A 51 1.94 -3.92 12.32
N LEU A 52 1.46 -5.15 12.51
CA LEU A 52 1.92 -6.02 13.60
C LEU A 52 3.36 -6.51 13.37
N ALA A 53 3.75 -6.75 12.12
CA ALA A 53 5.13 -7.06 11.74
C ALA A 53 6.06 -5.86 12.00
N ALA A 54 5.64 -4.65 11.65
CA ALA A 54 6.38 -3.42 11.92
C ALA A 54 6.55 -3.18 13.43
N ALA A 55 5.48 -3.33 14.21
CA ALA A 55 5.51 -3.17 15.66
C ALA A 55 6.37 -4.23 16.37
N SER A 56 6.58 -5.39 15.72
CA SER A 56 7.47 -6.41 16.25
C SER A 56 8.96 -6.03 16.21
N GLY A 57 9.35 -5.00 15.45
CA GLY A 57 10.76 -4.69 15.18
C GLY A 57 11.46 -5.80 14.40
N ALA A 58 10.73 -6.63 13.65
CA ALA A 58 11.32 -7.66 12.83
C ALA A 58 12.09 -7.00 11.65
N PRO A 59 13.29 -7.50 11.29
CA PRO A 59 14.04 -6.95 10.17
C PRO A 59 13.25 -7.15 8.87
N GLY A 60 12.77 -6.05 8.28
CA GLY A 60 11.94 -6.09 7.08
C GLY A 60 11.58 -4.70 6.55
N GLY A 61 11.24 -4.62 5.26
CA GLY A 61 10.86 -3.38 4.61
C GLY A 61 9.34 -3.21 4.49
N LEU A 62 8.86 -1.96 4.60
CA LEU A 62 7.44 -1.63 4.46
C LEU A 62 7.01 -1.22 3.03
N PHE A 63 7.96 -0.99 2.12
CA PHE A 63 7.66 -0.51 0.77
C PHE A 63 6.74 -1.44 -0.02
N TYR A 64 7.03 -2.74 0.00
CA TYR A 64 6.24 -3.72 -0.74
C TYR A 64 4.80 -3.86 -0.23
N PRO A 65 4.54 -4.04 1.09
CA PRO A 65 3.17 -4.06 1.58
C PRO A 65 2.45 -2.73 1.34
N MET A 66 3.12 -1.58 1.44
CA MET A 66 2.53 -0.27 1.12
C MET A 66 2.05 -0.18 -0.34
N LEU A 67 2.84 -0.69 -1.30
CA LEU A 67 2.41 -0.75 -2.69
C LEU A 67 1.16 -1.61 -2.85
N THR A 68 1.14 -2.81 -2.25
CA THR A 68 0.00 -3.73 -2.38
C THR A 68 -1.25 -3.17 -1.71
N LEU A 69 -1.12 -2.52 -0.55
CA LEU A 69 -2.21 -1.80 0.12
C LEU A 69 -2.76 -0.65 -0.74
N GLY A 70 -1.88 0.17 -1.29
CA GLY A 70 -2.26 1.25 -2.20
C GLY A 70 -2.92 0.74 -3.48
N GLY A 71 -2.43 -0.37 -4.02
CA GLY A 71 -3.03 -1.04 -5.18
C GLY A 71 -4.42 -1.58 -4.89
N ALA A 72 -4.66 -2.14 -3.70
CA ALA A 72 -5.97 -2.60 -3.28
C ALA A 72 -6.99 -1.45 -3.15
N ILE A 73 -6.59 -0.31 -2.56
CA ILE A 73 -7.43 0.91 -2.54
C ILE A 73 -7.65 1.44 -3.97
N GLY A 74 -6.60 1.47 -4.78
CA GLY A 74 -6.65 1.89 -6.18
C GLY A 74 -7.63 1.04 -7.01
N LEU A 75 -7.63 -0.28 -6.81
CA LEU A 75 -8.60 -1.19 -7.41
C LEU A 75 -10.02 -0.92 -6.93
N ALA A 76 -10.23 -0.77 -5.62
CA ALA A 76 -11.54 -0.47 -5.03
C ALA A 76 -12.13 0.85 -5.56
N SER A 77 -11.30 1.89 -5.66
CA SER A 77 -11.69 3.19 -6.23
C SER A 77 -11.93 3.12 -7.75
N GLY A 78 -11.11 2.35 -8.48
CA GLY A 78 -11.31 2.09 -9.92
C GLY A 78 -12.65 1.42 -10.21
N ILE A 79 -13.03 0.41 -9.43
CA ILE A 79 -14.35 -0.25 -9.52
C ILE A 79 -15.47 0.75 -9.20
N GLY A 80 -15.29 1.61 -8.21
CA GLY A 80 -16.27 2.67 -7.91
C GLY A 80 -16.49 3.61 -9.10
N VAL A 81 -15.41 4.02 -9.78
CA VAL A 81 -15.49 4.86 -10.98
C VAL A 81 -16.13 4.12 -12.15
N GLU A 82 -15.81 2.83 -12.33
CA GLU A 82 -16.41 1.97 -13.36
C GLU A 82 -17.93 1.99 -13.31
N THR A 83 -18.52 1.91 -12.11
CA THR A 83 -19.98 1.94 -11.95
C THR A 83 -20.62 3.24 -12.45
N ILE A 84 -19.84 4.33 -12.54
CA ILE A 84 -20.31 5.66 -12.94
C ILE A 84 -19.98 5.96 -14.40
N THR A 85 -18.79 5.57 -14.89
CA THR A 85 -18.28 5.95 -16.21
C THR A 85 -18.24 4.81 -17.22
N GLY A 86 -18.43 3.56 -16.79
CA GLY A 86 -18.40 2.37 -17.65
C GLY A 86 -17.01 1.98 -18.16
N HIS A 87 -15.94 2.56 -17.63
CA HIS A 87 -14.56 2.23 -18.00
C HIS A 87 -13.68 2.12 -16.76
N VAL A 88 -12.81 1.10 -16.73
CA VAL A 88 -11.78 0.91 -15.70
C VAL A 88 -10.42 1.30 -16.28
N PRO A 89 -9.88 2.48 -15.96
CA PRO A 89 -8.47 2.72 -16.22
C PRO A 89 -7.66 1.97 -15.16
N THR A 90 -6.86 1.00 -15.57
CA THR A 90 -5.78 0.38 -14.76
C THR A 90 -4.88 1.43 -14.08
N THR A 91 -4.89 2.66 -14.57
CA THR A 91 -4.23 3.84 -13.98
C THR A 91 -4.60 4.05 -12.51
N TYR A 92 -5.83 3.76 -12.08
CA TYR A 92 -6.24 3.94 -10.67
C TYR A 92 -5.50 3.03 -9.70
N ILE A 93 -5.23 1.79 -10.10
CA ILE A 93 -4.47 0.83 -9.29
C ILE A 93 -3.08 1.40 -9.02
N PHE A 94 -2.36 1.78 -10.08
CA PHE A 94 -1.00 2.30 -9.96
C PHE A 94 -0.94 3.66 -9.26
N ALA A 95 -1.92 4.54 -9.52
CA ALA A 95 -2.04 5.80 -8.81
C ALA A 95 -2.26 5.58 -7.30
N GLY A 96 -3.07 4.59 -6.91
CA GLY A 96 -3.25 4.16 -5.53
C GLY A 96 -1.95 3.61 -4.92
N MET A 97 -1.23 2.76 -5.64
CA MET A 97 0.07 2.21 -5.22
C MET A 97 1.08 3.33 -4.89
N GLY A 98 1.28 4.26 -5.82
CA GLY A 98 2.20 5.38 -5.65
C GLY A 98 1.71 6.36 -4.57
N GLY A 99 0.41 6.67 -4.56
CA GLY A 99 -0.20 7.58 -3.60
C GLY A 99 -0.06 7.11 -2.15
N PHE A 100 -0.28 5.83 -1.88
CA PHE A 100 -0.16 5.28 -0.52
C PHE A 100 1.28 5.34 -0.02
N VAL A 101 2.24 4.90 -0.85
CA VAL A 101 3.66 5.01 -0.53
C VAL A 101 4.05 6.47 -0.29
N ALA A 102 3.72 7.37 -1.21
CA ALA A 102 4.06 8.79 -1.11
C ALA A 102 3.52 9.46 0.18
N GLY A 103 2.30 9.12 0.58
CA GLY A 103 1.68 9.63 1.81
C GLY A 103 2.38 9.13 3.08
N CYS A 104 2.71 7.83 3.12
CA CYS A 104 3.36 7.19 4.28
C CYS A 104 4.86 7.53 4.40
N SER A 105 5.59 7.49 3.30
CA SER A 105 7.05 7.63 3.27
C SER A 105 7.54 9.06 3.14
N ARG A 106 6.67 10.00 2.78
CA ARG A 106 7.04 11.38 2.43
C ARG A 106 7.97 11.52 1.23
N THR A 107 8.00 10.52 0.35
CA THR A 107 8.88 10.50 -0.83
C THR A 107 8.09 10.38 -2.14
N PRO A 108 7.39 11.45 -2.60
CA PRO A 108 6.48 11.38 -3.74
C PRO A 108 7.16 11.01 -5.07
N LEU A 109 8.38 11.50 -5.33
CA LEU A 109 9.11 11.14 -6.55
C LEU A 109 9.54 9.67 -6.55
N THR A 110 10.04 9.17 -5.43
CA THR A 110 10.45 7.76 -5.28
C THR A 110 9.24 6.83 -5.40
N ALA A 111 8.14 7.17 -4.74
CA ALA A 111 6.88 6.43 -4.83
C ALA A 111 6.35 6.39 -6.26
N MET A 112 6.44 7.51 -6.98
CA MET A 112 6.07 7.60 -8.39
C MET A 112 6.89 6.62 -9.25
N PHE A 113 8.22 6.64 -9.12
CA PHE A 113 9.10 5.75 -9.88
C PHE A 113 8.89 4.28 -9.53
N LEU A 114 8.61 3.97 -8.27
CA LEU A 114 8.37 2.60 -7.81
C LEU A 114 7.09 2.01 -8.43
N ALA A 115 5.99 2.78 -8.44
CA ALA A 115 4.76 2.35 -9.12
C ALA A 115 4.92 2.37 -10.66
N PHE A 116 5.65 3.34 -11.22
CA PHE A 116 5.96 3.36 -12.66
C PHE A 116 6.74 2.11 -13.09
N ALA A 117 7.70 1.63 -12.30
CA ALA A 117 8.51 0.46 -12.62
C ALA A 117 7.68 -0.82 -12.87
N LEU A 118 6.51 -0.94 -12.24
CA LEU A 118 5.57 -2.05 -12.42
C LEU A 118 4.80 -1.96 -13.74
N THR A 119 4.54 -0.75 -14.24
CA THR A 119 3.74 -0.53 -15.47
C THR A 119 4.56 -0.36 -16.72
N LYS A 120 5.72 0.30 -16.59
CA LYS A 120 6.59 0.75 -17.68
C LYS A 120 5.85 1.61 -18.72
N ASN A 121 4.74 2.25 -18.36
CA ASN A 121 3.93 3.07 -19.25
C ASN A 121 4.08 4.56 -18.93
N LEU A 122 4.64 5.34 -19.87
CA LEU A 122 4.87 6.78 -19.68
C LEU A 122 3.59 7.61 -19.71
N LEU A 123 2.51 7.11 -20.32
CA LEU A 123 1.23 7.83 -20.43
C LEU A 123 0.59 8.05 -19.05
N ILE A 124 0.79 7.10 -18.13
CA ILE A 124 0.23 7.15 -16.77
C ILE A 124 1.15 7.90 -15.78
N LEU A 125 2.36 8.26 -16.19
CA LEU A 125 3.34 8.91 -15.30
C LEU A 125 2.82 10.24 -14.75
N LYS A 126 2.18 11.04 -15.60
CA LYS A 126 1.58 12.33 -15.23
C LYS A 126 0.51 12.24 -14.13
N PRO A 127 -0.59 11.46 -14.28
CA PRO A 127 -1.59 11.34 -13.21
C PRO A 127 -1.03 10.69 -11.95
N LEU A 128 -0.03 9.80 -12.09
CA LEU A 128 0.64 9.18 -10.96
C LEU A 128 1.40 10.22 -10.11
N LEU A 129 2.12 11.14 -10.74
CA LEU A 129 2.81 12.22 -10.03
C LEU A 129 1.82 13.13 -9.30
N ILE A 130 0.71 13.51 -9.94
CA ILE A 130 -0.33 14.37 -9.34
C ILE A 130 -0.92 13.70 -8.09
N THR A 131 -1.24 12.41 -8.17
CA THR A 131 -1.80 11.66 -7.05
C THR A 131 -0.79 11.46 -5.92
N CYS A 132 0.48 11.21 -6.22
CA CYS A 132 1.55 11.14 -5.22
C CYS A 132 1.73 12.47 -4.47
N ILE A 133 1.74 13.59 -5.19
CA ILE A 133 1.86 14.93 -4.58
C ILE A 133 0.63 15.26 -3.74
N ALA A 134 -0.58 14.99 -4.25
CA ALA A 134 -1.82 15.23 -3.51
C ALA A 134 -1.88 14.42 -2.22
N SER A 135 -1.50 13.13 -2.27
CA SER A 135 -1.42 12.26 -1.10
C SER A 135 -0.38 12.77 -0.10
N PHE A 136 0.81 13.14 -0.58
CA PHE A 136 1.87 13.71 0.26
C PHE A 136 1.40 14.98 0.99
N LEU A 137 0.79 15.93 0.27
CA LEU A 137 0.28 17.17 0.86
C LEU A 137 -0.82 16.90 1.87
N THR A 138 -1.79 16.05 1.51
CA THR A 138 -2.90 15.70 2.41
C THR A 138 -2.37 15.07 3.68
N ALA A 139 -1.49 14.07 3.57
CA ALA A 139 -0.90 13.43 4.72
C ALA A 139 -0.13 14.46 5.58
N ARG A 140 0.48 15.50 4.99
CA ARG A 140 1.33 16.45 5.72
C ARG A 140 0.50 17.39 6.60
N ILE A 141 -0.73 17.65 6.18
CA ILE A 141 -1.71 18.41 6.95
C ILE A 141 -2.14 17.62 8.19
N PHE A 142 -2.28 16.28 8.09
CA PHE A 142 -2.72 15.45 9.21
C PHE A 142 -1.60 15.07 10.18
N ASN A 143 -0.40 14.85 9.67
CA ASN A 143 0.76 14.47 10.48
C ASN A 143 2.02 15.00 9.81
N GLU A 144 2.89 15.65 10.58
CA GLU A 144 4.10 16.26 10.01
C GLU A 144 5.18 15.21 9.71
N HIS A 145 5.24 14.13 10.49
CA HIS A 145 6.30 13.14 10.41
C HIS A 145 5.99 12.01 9.42
N SER A 146 7.05 11.44 8.83
CA SER A 146 6.97 10.21 8.04
C SER A 146 6.96 8.97 8.93
N ILE A 147 6.57 7.83 8.37
CA ILE A 147 6.68 6.55 9.10
C ILE A 147 8.13 6.24 9.47
N TYR A 148 9.08 6.54 8.57
CA TYR A 148 10.50 6.26 8.80
C TYR A 148 11.11 7.15 9.87
N GLU A 149 10.73 8.43 9.88
CA GLU A 149 11.17 9.37 10.91
C GLU A 149 10.67 8.93 12.28
N ARG A 150 9.40 8.51 12.36
CA ARG A 150 8.84 7.98 13.59
C ARG A 150 9.51 6.69 14.07
N GLN A 151 9.96 5.83 13.15
CA GLN A 151 10.72 4.63 13.50
C GLN A 151 12.06 4.98 14.14
N ILE A 152 12.81 5.92 13.55
CA ILE A 152 14.09 6.40 14.08
C ILE A 152 13.90 7.00 15.46
N THR A 153 12.89 7.86 15.62
CA THR A 153 12.61 8.51 16.91
C THR A 153 12.24 7.51 18.02
N ILE A 154 11.49 6.45 17.69
CA ILE A 154 11.20 5.37 18.64
C ILE A 154 12.46 4.58 19.01
N GLU A 155 13.39 4.37 18.07
CA GLU A 155 14.68 3.72 18.35
C GLU A 155 15.59 4.58 19.22
N GLU A 156 15.55 5.91 19.07
CA GLU A 156 16.32 6.88 19.85
C GLU A 156 15.71 7.17 21.24
N GLY A 157 14.45 6.77 21.47
CA GLY A 157 13.77 6.90 22.77
C GLY A 157 13.18 8.28 23.05
N GLU A 158 13.16 9.19 22.07
CA GLU A 158 12.43 10.45 22.16
C GLU A 158 10.96 10.21 21.80
N LEU A 159 10.02 10.50 22.71
CA LEU A 159 8.58 10.37 22.43
C LEU A 159 8.01 11.72 21.99
N ILE A 160 7.77 11.86 20.68
CA ILE A 160 6.94 12.91 20.06
C ILE A 160 5.50 12.45 19.88
#